data_AF-A0A444JF04-F1
#
_entry.id   AF-A0A444JF04-F1
#
_cell.length_a   1.000
_cell.length_b   1.000
_cell.length_c   1.000
_cell.angle_alpha   90.00
_cell.angle_beta   90.00
_cell.angle_gamma   90.00
#
_symmetry.space_group_name_H-M   'P 1'
#
loop_
_entity.id
_entity.type
_entity.pdbx_description
1 polymer ?
#
loop_
_entity_poly.entity_id
_entity_poly.type
_entity_poly.pdbx_seq_one_letter_code
_entity_poly.pdbx_strand_id
1 'polypeptide(L)'
;MDKVLSARVDEAVIRQIGLLARELKTTKKAIIESAVRLYSEQSGLKKKLDVFEQTCGSWNRSESPEETVNQARSAFRGSMERHQL
;
A
#
# COMPACT_ATOMS: atom_id res chain seq x y z
N MET A 1 10.03 11.76 0.73
CA MET A 1 9.33 12.96 1.24
C MET A 1 9.07 12.72 2.71
N ASP A 2 9.50 13.63 3.59
CA ASP A 2 9.31 13.47 5.03
C ASP A 2 7.90 13.93 5.46
N LYS A 3 7.33 13.27 6.45
CA LYS A 3 6.02 13.58 7.04
C LYS A 3 6.16 13.69 8.56
N VAL A 4 5.33 14.55 9.17
CA VAL A 4 5.28 14.67 10.63
C VAL A 4 4.47 13.49 11.18
N LEU A 5 5.09 12.72 12.08
CA LEU A 5 4.44 11.66 12.86
C LEU A 5 4.32 12.14 14.31
N SER A 6 3.13 12.05 14.90
CA SER A 6 2.90 12.34 16.30
C SER A 6 2.16 11.18 16.97
N ALA A 7 2.61 10.80 18.17
CA ALA A 7 2.01 9.74 18.97
C ALA A 7 2.30 10.00 20.45
N ARG A 8 1.38 9.59 21.33
CA ARG A 8 1.66 9.53 22.78
C ARG A 8 2.51 8.29 23.04
N VAL A 9 3.66 8.48 23.67
CA VAL A 9 4.64 7.42 23.97
C VAL A 9 5.05 7.55 25.43
N ASP A 10 5.29 6.42 26.09
CA ASP A 10 5.79 6.39 27.45
C ASP A 10 7.12 7.14 27.58
N GLU A 11 7.29 7.89 28.67
CA GLU A 11 8.47 8.70 28.91
C GLU A 11 9.76 7.87 28.99
N ALA A 12 9.70 6.67 29.57
CA ALA A 12 10.83 5.75 29.63
C ALA A 12 11.30 5.34 28.23
N VAL A 13 10.36 5.10 27.32
CA VAL A 13 10.66 4.76 25.92
C VAL A 13 11.32 5.95 25.21
N ILE A 14 10.84 7.18 25.41
CA ILE A 14 11.46 8.38 24.85
C ILE A 14 12.91 8.54 25.35
N ARG A 15 13.16 8.28 26.63
CA ARG A 15 14.52 8.32 27.21
C ARG A 15 15.41 7.25 26.58
N GLN A 16 14.93 6.02 26.44
CA GLN A 16 15.68 4.92 25.81
C GLN A 16 16.03 5.23 24.35
N ILE A 17 15.09 5.75 23.55
CA ILE A 17 15.37 6.20 22.18
C ILE A 17 16.47 7.26 22.16
N GLY A 18 16.45 8.19 23.13
CA GLY A 18 17.47 9.22 23.27
C GLY A 18 18.87 8.66 23.59
N LEU A 19 18.95 7.65 24.47
CA LEU A 19 20.20 6.98 24.80
C LEU A 19 20.75 6.20 23.59
N LEU A 20 19.90 5.42 22.92
CA LEU A 20 20.27 4.66 21.71
C LEU A 20 20.76 5.56 20.59
N ALA A 21 20.09 6.70 20.36
CA ALA A 21 20.52 7.66 19.34
C ALA A 21 21.93 8.20 19.63
N ARG A 22 22.27 8.45 20.89
CA ARG A 22 23.61 8.93 21.30
C ARG A 22 24.66 7.84 21.13
N GLU A 23 24.38 6.63 21.61
CA GLU A 23 25.30 5.50 21.57
C GLU A 23 25.63 5.09 20.13
N LEU A 24 24.62 5.02 19.27
CA LEU A 24 24.75 4.66 17.86
C LEU A 24 25.13 5.83 16.95
N LYS A 25 25.38 7.02 17.52
CA LYS A 25 25.71 8.27 16.79
C LYS A 25 24.75 8.54 15.62
N THR A 26 23.46 8.36 15.87
CA THR A 26 22.41 8.51 14.86
C THR A 26 21.27 9.37 15.38
N THR A 27 20.25 9.61 14.54
CA THR A 27 19.10 10.42 14.92
C THR A 27 17.98 9.56 15.52
N LYS A 28 17.15 10.16 16.38
CA LYS A 28 15.94 9.50 16.90
C LYS A 28 15.02 9.03 15.76
N LYS A 29 14.94 9.81 14.66
CA LYS A 29 14.23 9.45 13.42
C LYS A 29 14.76 8.13 12.87
N ALA A 30 16.08 8.03 12.67
CA ALA A 30 16.69 6.82 12.12
C ALA A 30 16.47 5.59 13.01
N ILE A 31 16.51 5.74 14.33
CA ILE A 31 16.18 4.66 15.28
C ILE A 31 14.74 4.19 15.06
N ILE A 32 13.77 5.11 15.05
CA ILE A 32 12.34 4.79 14.90
C ILE A 32 12.08 4.13 13.53
N GLU A 33 12.60 4.69 12.44
CA GLU A 33 12.43 4.13 11.09
C GLU A 33 13.03 2.73 10.97
N SER A 34 14.21 2.51 11.57
CA SER A 34 14.87 1.20 11.57
C SER A 34 14.09 0.17 12.38
N ALA A 35 13.58 0.56 13.55
CA ALA A 35 12.75 -0.30 14.40
C ALA A 35 11.45 -0.71 13.68
N VAL A 36 10.77 0.25 13.04
CA VAL A 36 9.56 -0.03 12.25
C VAL A 36 9.87 -0.97 11.09
N ARG A 37 10.98 -0.76 10.38
CA ARG A 37 11.40 -1.64 9.28
C ARG A 37 11.65 -3.07 9.78
N LEU A 38 12.43 -3.20 10.85
CA LEU A 38 12.77 -4.50 11.44
C LEU A 38 11.52 -5.22 11.95
N TYR A 39 10.60 -4.50 12.60
CA TYR A 39 9.31 -5.06 13.01
C TYR A 39 8.47 -5.52 11.81
N SER A 40 8.44 -4.76 10.71
CA SER A 40 7.70 -5.13 9.50
C SER A 40 8.24 -6.40 8.83
N GLU A 41 9.56 -6.60 8.91
CA GLU A 41 10.26 -7.76 8.34
C GLU A 41 10.03 -9.01 9.19
N GLN A 42 10.14 -8.88 10.51
CA GLN A 42 9.90 -9.98 11.45
C GLN A 42 8.44 -10.42 11.48
N SER A 43 7.50 -9.47 11.36
CA SER A 43 6.06 -9.75 11.44
C SER A 43 5.49 -10.34 10.14
N GLY A 44 6.29 -10.48 9.09
CA GLY A 44 5.80 -10.85 7.75
C GLY A 44 4.82 -9.82 7.15
N LEU A 45 4.71 -8.63 7.74
CA LEU A 45 3.82 -7.55 7.27
C LEU A 45 4.17 -7.11 5.84
N LYS A 46 5.44 -7.22 5.43
CA LYS A 46 5.84 -7.04 4.03
C LYS A 46 5.09 -7.94 3.05
N LYS A 47 4.72 -9.17 3.43
CA LYS A 47 3.88 -10.08 2.60
C LYS A 47 2.39 -9.71 2.65
N LYS A 48 1.92 -9.07 3.72
CA LYS A 48 0.51 -8.74 3.93
C LYS A 48 0.11 -7.37 3.37
N LEU A 49 1.10 -6.48 3.23
CA LEU A 49 1.02 -5.16 2.59
C LEU A 49 1.43 -5.22 1.12
N ASP A 50 1.13 -6.31 0.41
CA ASP A 50 1.10 -6.24 -1.05
C ASP A 50 -0.16 -5.46 -1.48
N VAL A 51 -0.10 -4.16 -1.24
CA VAL A 51 -1.15 -3.20 -1.63
C VAL A 51 -1.37 -3.26 -3.13
N PHE A 52 -0.33 -3.61 -3.90
CA PHE A 52 -0.43 -3.87 -5.34
C PHE A 52 -1.23 -5.14 -5.62
N GLU A 53 -0.97 -6.27 -4.97
CA GLU A 53 -1.81 -7.47 -5.13
C GLU A 53 -3.28 -7.21 -4.72
N GLN A 54 -3.51 -6.47 -3.64
CA GLN A 54 -4.87 -6.14 -3.18
C GLN A 54 -5.60 -5.13 -4.08
N THR A 55 -4.90 -4.18 -4.70
CA THR A 55 -5.52 -3.18 -5.60
C THR A 55 -5.59 -3.67 -7.05
N CYS A 56 -4.53 -4.31 -7.55
CA CYS A 56 -4.47 -4.91 -8.88
C CYS A 56 -5.21 -6.25 -8.99
N GLY A 57 -5.50 -6.93 -7.87
CA GLY A 57 -6.41 -8.09 -7.84
C GLY A 57 -7.82 -7.75 -8.34
N SER A 58 -8.20 -6.47 -8.30
CA SER A 58 -9.45 -5.95 -8.91
C SER A 58 -9.44 -5.99 -10.44
N TRP A 59 -8.27 -6.18 -11.07
CA TRP A 59 -8.11 -6.30 -12.52
C TRP A 59 -7.91 -7.74 -12.99
N ASN A 60 -8.22 -8.72 -12.13
CA ASN A 60 -8.22 -10.13 -12.54
C ASN A 60 -9.54 -10.43 -13.26
N ARG A 61 -9.67 -9.96 -14.50
CA ARG A 61 -10.84 -10.23 -15.35
C ARG A 61 -10.86 -11.72 -15.68
N SER A 62 -11.98 -12.38 -15.37
CA SER A 62 -12.22 -13.77 -15.74
C SER A 62 -12.44 -13.96 -17.25
N GLU A 63 -12.76 -12.87 -17.94
CA GLU A 63 -13.00 -12.81 -19.38
C GLU A 63 -11.70 -12.63 -20.16
N SER A 64 -11.60 -13.30 -21.31
CA SER A 64 -10.49 -13.06 -22.25
C SER A 64 -10.61 -11.65 -22.87
N PRO A 65 -9.50 -11.07 -23.34
CA PRO A 65 -9.55 -9.81 -24.09
C PRO A 65 -10.52 -9.85 -25.29
N GLU A 66 -10.68 -11.02 -25.93
CA GLU A 66 -11.61 -11.17 -27.06
C GLU A 66 -13.08 -11.10 -26.61
N GLU A 67 -13.40 -11.72 -25.47
CA GLU A 67 -14.73 -11.69 -24.87
C GLU A 67 -15.13 -10.26 -24.49
N THR A 68 -14.22 -9.50 -23.87
CA THR A 68 -14.44 -8.08 -23.54
C THR A 68 -14.71 -7.23 -24.79
N VAL A 69 -13.91 -7.42 -25.85
CA VAL A 69 -14.09 -6.68 -27.12
C VAL A 69 -15.43 -7.01 -27.76
N ASN A 70 -15.83 -8.28 -27.75
CA ASN A 70 -17.11 -8.72 -28.31
C ASN A 70 -18.29 -8.15 -27.50
N GLN A 71 -18.21 -8.16 -26.17
CA GLN A 71 -19.24 -7.61 -25.31
C GLN A 71 -19.40 -6.09 -25.50
N ALA A 72 -18.28 -5.35 -25.56
CA ALA A 72 -18.28 -3.92 -25.81
C ALA A 72 -18.92 -3.56 -27.17
N ARG A 73 -18.57 -4.32 -28.23
CA ARG A 73 -19.15 -4.13 -29.58
C ARG A 73 -20.64 -4.45 -29.62
N SER A 74 -21.07 -5.51 -28.93
CA SER A 74 -22.49 -5.89 -28.86
C SER A 74 -23.32 -4.84 -28.11
N ALA A 75 -22.83 -4.36 -26.96
CA ALA A 75 -23.48 -3.30 -26.20
C ALA A 75 -23.57 -2.00 -27.00
N PHE A 76 -22.50 -1.63 -27.71
CA PHE A 76 -22.48 -0.45 -28.58
C PHE A 76 -23.47 -0.57 -29.74
N ARG A 77 -23.48 -1.70 -30.46
CA ARG A 77 -24.44 -1.94 -31.56
C ARG A 77 -25.89 -1.89 -31.07
N GLY A 78 -26.20 -2.59 -29.98
CA GLY A 78 -27.54 -2.55 -29.40
C GLY A 78 -27.95 -1.15 -28.93
N SER A 79 -27.00 -0.30 -28.53
CA SER A 79 -27.28 1.11 -28.23
C SER A 79 -27.59 1.94 -29.47
N MET A 80 -26.92 1.67 -30.59
CA MET A 80 -27.14 2.37 -31.86
C MET A 80 -28.45 1.96 -32.52
N GLU A 81 -28.79 0.67 -32.49
CA GLU A 81 -30.05 0.14 -33.03
C GLU A 81 -31.27 0.68 -32.26
N ARG A 82 -31.14 0.90 -30.94
CA ARG A 82 -32.20 1.55 -30.13
C ARG A 82 -32.49 3.01 -30.50
N HIS A 83 -31.57 3.67 -31.20
CA HIS A 83 -31.70 5.08 -31.60
C HIS A 83 -31.83 5.27 -33.12
N GLN A 84 -32.01 4.20 -33.88
CA GLN A 84 -32.41 4.29 -35.29
C GLN A 84 -33.93 4.47 -35.38
N LEU A 85 -34.35 5.74 -35.46
CA LEU A 85 -35.63 6.18 -36.03
C LEU A 85 -35.46 6.42 -37.54
#